data_AF-A0A2T6SI79-F1
#
_entry.id   AF-A0A2T6SI79-F1
#
_cell.length_a   1.000
_cell.length_b   1.000
_cell.length_c   1.000
_cell.angle_alpha   90.00
_cell.angle_beta   90.00
_cell.angle_gamma   90.00
#
_symmetry.space_group_name_H-M   'P 1'
#
loop_
_entity.id
_entity.type
_entity.pdbx_description
1 polymer ?
#
loop_
_entity_poly.entity_id
_entity_poly.type
_entity_poly.pdbx_seq_one_letter_code
_entity_poly.pdbx_strand_id
1 'polypeptide(L)'
;MRVVVFDVSGVLEAFDYRGALLHTQEIQAHQKLKLPFTEKNFFKFNNANFSVCEGVGDLDYKDYPKNLNFNALLVESIENYLLELKEPENKQQKALLMDFLAVYEKNITKGVYYLKPKFFAEKEKQLIERILK
;
A
#
# COMPACT_ATOMS: atom_id res chain seq x y z
N MET A 1 -3.18 -9.69 9.45
CA MET A 1 -2.07 -10.46 8.86
C MET A 1 -2.44 -10.85 7.45
N ARG A 2 -1.47 -10.91 6.53
CA ARG A 2 -1.69 -11.32 5.15
C ARG A 2 -0.56 -12.22 4.69
N VAL A 3 -0.87 -13.16 3.80
CA VAL A 3 0.14 -14.01 3.18
C VAL A 3 0.94 -13.18 2.19
N VAL A 4 2.26 -13.23 2.31
CA VAL A 4 3.23 -12.59 1.42
C VAL A 4 3.99 -13.68 0.67
N VAL A 5 4.14 -13.50 -0.64
CA VAL A 5 4.84 -14.40 -1.55
C VAL A 5 6.21 -13.81 -1.87
N PHE A 6 7.23 -14.66 -1.83
CA PHE A 6 8.60 -14.32 -2.20
C PHE A 6 8.99 -15.17 -3.41
N ASP A 7 9.38 -14.53 -4.51
CA ASP A 7 9.74 -15.22 -5.77
C ASP A 7 11.15 -15.82 -5.75
N VAL A 8 12.01 -15.35 -4.85
CA VAL A 8 13.40 -15.80 -4.71
C VAL A 8 13.72 -16.16 -3.26
N SER A 9 14.80 -16.91 -3.05
CA SER A 9 15.34 -17.14 -1.71
C SER A 9 16.07 -15.89 -1.19
N GLY A 10 16.14 -15.73 0.12
CA GLY A 10 16.82 -14.59 0.73
C GLY A 10 16.61 -14.49 2.23
N VAL A 11 17.00 -13.37 2.80
CA VAL A 11 16.78 -13.06 4.23
C VAL A 11 15.69 -12.01 4.36
N LEU A 12 14.64 -12.37 5.10
CA LEU A 12 13.61 -11.44 5.54
C LEU A 12 14.04 -10.83 6.87
N GLU A 13 14.00 -9.51 6.92
CA GLU A 13 14.29 -8.71 8.10
C GLU A 13 13.05 -7.89 8.47
N ALA A 14 12.70 -7.84 9.75
CA ALA A 14 11.66 -6.97 10.28
C ALA A 14 12.27 -5.94 11.23
N PHE A 15 11.88 -4.68 11.08
CA PHE A 15 12.41 -3.56 11.85
C PHE A 15 11.29 -2.80 12.56
N ASP A 16 11.61 -2.19 13.70
CA ASP A 16 10.71 -1.22 14.33
C ASP A 16 10.73 0.14 13.60
N TYR A 17 9.95 1.09 14.10
CA TYR A 17 9.85 2.44 13.51
C TYR A 17 11.11 3.30 13.68
N ARG A 18 12.06 2.87 14.51
CA ARG A 18 13.36 3.52 14.73
C ARG A 18 14.47 2.85 13.92
N GLY A 19 14.16 1.76 13.20
CA GLY A 19 15.12 0.98 12.43
C GLY A 19 15.86 -0.08 13.25
N ALA A 20 15.42 -0.40 14.47
CA ALA A 20 15.98 -1.51 15.23
C ALA A 20 15.48 -2.85 14.66
N LEU A 21 16.41 -3.79 14.43
CA LEU A 21 16.08 -5.14 13.94
C LEU A 21 15.31 -5.90 15.03
N LEU A 22 14.08 -6.32 14.70
CA LEU A 22 13.20 -7.09 15.58
C LEU A 22 13.31 -8.59 15.31
N HIS A 23 13.45 -8.97 14.05
CA HIS A 23 13.42 -10.36 13.62
C HIS A 23 14.15 -10.56 12.30
N THR A 24 14.75 -11.74 12.12
CA THR A 24 15.36 -12.17 10.87
C THR A 24 15.00 -13.63 10.61
N GLN A 25 14.74 -13.98 9.35
CA GLN A 25 14.38 -15.32 8.93
C GLN A 25 14.84 -15.59 7.49
N GLU A 26 15.35 -16.79 7.23
CA GLU A 26 15.60 -17.26 5.86
C GLU A 26 14.29 -17.65 5.17
N ILE A 27 14.16 -17.21 3.91
CA ILE A 27 13.04 -17.50 3.04
C ILE A 27 13.55 -18.28 1.84
N GLN A 28 12.86 -19.36 1.49
CA GLN A 28 13.11 -20.11 0.26
C GLN A 28 12.27 -19.54 -0.91
N ALA A 29 12.75 -19.72 -2.13
CA ALA A 29 12.04 -19.29 -3.33
C ALA A 29 10.62 -19.89 -3.39
N HIS A 30 9.64 -19.06 -3.75
CA HIS A 30 8.20 -19.37 -3.80
C HIS A 30 7.57 -19.68 -2.43
N GLN A 31 8.28 -19.47 -1.33
CA GLN A 31 7.72 -19.61 0.01
C GLN A 31 6.67 -18.53 0.24
N LYS A 32 5.60 -18.93 0.93
CA LYS A 32 4.53 -18.05 1.38
C LYS A 32 4.62 -17.90 2.89
N LEU A 33 4.59 -16.67 3.39
CA LEU A 33 4.65 -16.40 4.82
C LEU A 33 3.53 -15.45 5.24
N LYS A 34 2.88 -15.74 6.36
CA LYS A 34 1.85 -14.87 6.91
C LYS A 34 2.49 -13.79 7.78
N LEU A 35 2.47 -12.54 7.32
CA LEU A 35 3.05 -11.39 8.02
C LEU A 35 1.97 -10.49 8.64
N PRO A 36 2.25 -9.82 9.77
CA PRO A 36 1.35 -8.82 10.34
C PRO A 36 1.23 -7.61 9.42
N PHE A 37 0.10 -6.90 9.53
CA PHE A 37 -0.06 -5.64 8.83
C PHE A 37 0.94 -4.62 9.38
N THR A 38 1.47 -3.79 8.50
CA THR A 38 2.44 -2.78 8.86
C THR A 38 1.74 -1.62 9.56
N GLU A 39 2.07 -1.40 10.83
CA GLU A 39 1.57 -0.25 11.59
C GLU A 39 2.63 0.84 11.71
N LYS A 40 3.72 0.52 12.40
CA LYS A 40 4.88 1.40 12.60
C LYS A 40 6.20 0.73 12.21
N ASN A 41 6.20 -0.60 12.09
CA ASN A 41 7.34 -1.40 11.64
C ASN A 41 7.55 -1.26 10.12
N PHE A 42 8.59 -1.91 9.60
CA PHE A 42 8.73 -2.19 8.16
C PHE A 42 9.48 -3.50 7.95
N PHE A 43 9.39 -4.05 6.74
CA PHE A 43 10.10 -5.27 6.36
C PHE A 43 11.11 -4.96 5.27
N LYS A 44 12.18 -5.75 5.23
CA LYS A 44 13.18 -5.72 4.17
C LYS A 44 13.45 -7.15 3.71
N PHE A 45 13.52 -7.35 2.40
CA PHE A 45 13.86 -8.63 1.81
C PHE A 45 14.73 -8.39 0.58
N ASN A 46 15.93 -8.98 0.54
CA ASN A 46 16.91 -8.79 -0.55
C ASN A 46 17.10 -7.31 -0.94
N ASN A 47 17.32 -6.44 0.06
CA ASN A 47 17.46 -4.98 -0.08
C ASN A 47 16.22 -4.20 -0.55
N ALA A 48 15.08 -4.86 -0.77
CA ALA A 48 13.82 -4.18 -1.03
C ALA A 48 13.04 -3.97 0.28
N ASN A 49 12.72 -2.71 0.60
CA ASN A 49 11.80 -2.39 1.68
C ASN A 49 10.37 -2.58 1.21
N PHE A 50 9.53 -3.16 2.07
CA PHE A 50 8.12 -3.32 1.79
C PHE A 50 7.27 -3.26 3.05
N SER A 51 5.97 -3.15 2.84
CA SER A 51 4.95 -3.12 3.88
C SER A 51 3.87 -4.15 3.57
N VAL A 52 2.97 -4.39 4.52
CA VAL A 52 1.87 -5.33 4.39
C VAL A 52 0.58 -4.59 4.75
N CYS A 53 -0.31 -4.40 3.78
CA CYS A 53 -1.64 -3.84 4.01
C CYS A 53 -2.73 -4.90 3.84
N GLU A 54 -3.97 -4.53 4.19
CA GLU A 54 -5.16 -5.33 3.89
C GLU A 54 -5.33 -5.48 2.36
N GLY A 55 -6.11 -6.47 1.95
CA GLY A 55 -6.44 -6.73 0.55
C GLY A 55 -6.77 -8.19 0.28
N VAL A 56 -7.28 -8.45 -0.91
CA VAL A 56 -7.66 -9.79 -1.39
C VAL A 56 -6.45 -10.50 -1.99
N GLY A 57 -6.28 -11.79 -1.67
CA GLY A 57 -5.21 -12.63 -2.20
C GLY A 57 -3.84 -12.40 -1.55
N ASP A 58 -2.87 -13.16 -2.03
CA ASP A 58 -1.50 -13.12 -1.52
C ASP A 58 -0.75 -11.88 -2.02
N LEU A 59 -0.04 -11.19 -1.14
CA LEU A 59 0.75 -10.00 -1.49
C LEU A 59 2.11 -10.39 -2.06
N ASP A 60 2.45 -9.91 -3.25
CA ASP A 60 3.84 -9.87 -3.70
C ASP A 60 4.58 -8.77 -2.92
N TYR A 61 5.70 -9.11 -2.28
CA TYR A 61 6.46 -8.15 -1.47
C TYR A 61 6.92 -6.92 -2.27
N LYS A 62 7.05 -7.01 -3.61
CA LYS A 62 7.42 -5.90 -4.49
C LYS A 62 6.26 -4.96 -4.79
N ASP A 63 5.02 -5.40 -4.61
CA ASP A 63 3.83 -4.64 -4.99
C ASP A 63 3.48 -3.52 -4.00
N TYR A 64 4.04 -3.54 -2.78
CA TYR A 64 3.72 -2.56 -1.74
C TYR A 64 4.98 -2.05 -0.99
N PRO A 65 5.85 -1.29 -1.69
CA PRO A 65 7.14 -0.84 -1.15
C PRO A 65 7.03 0.23 -0.05
N LYS A 66 5.88 0.91 0.06
CA LYS A 66 5.63 2.00 1.01
C LYS A 66 4.41 1.71 1.86
N ASN A 67 4.45 2.08 3.14
CA ASN A 67 3.28 2.01 4.02
C ASN A 67 2.36 3.21 3.77
N LEU A 68 1.51 3.13 2.75
CA LEU A 68 0.60 4.20 2.37
C LEU A 68 -0.48 4.45 3.43
N ASN A 69 -0.82 5.73 3.60
CA ASN A 69 -1.88 6.19 4.49
C ASN A 69 -2.55 7.42 3.89
N PHE A 70 -3.85 7.31 3.61
CA PHE A 70 -4.61 8.34 2.91
C PHE A 70 -5.41 9.26 3.83
N ASN A 71 -5.21 9.24 5.15
CA ASN A 71 -5.96 10.10 6.08
C ASN A 71 -5.93 11.58 5.67
N ALA A 72 -4.75 12.07 5.29
CA ALA A 72 -4.51 13.45 4.89
C ALA A 72 -4.90 13.77 3.44
N LEU A 73 -5.26 12.78 2.61
CA LEU A 73 -5.68 13.03 1.23
C LEU A 73 -7.07 13.67 1.23
N LEU A 74 -7.19 14.85 0.64
CA LEU A 74 -8.48 15.53 0.50
C LEU A 74 -9.29 14.88 -0.62
N VAL A 75 -10.59 14.69 -0.39
CA VAL A 75 -11.48 14.07 -1.39
C VAL A 75 -11.67 15.01 -2.58
N GLU A 76 -11.68 16.32 -2.33
CA GLU A 76 -11.69 17.37 -3.35
C GLU A 76 -10.50 17.27 -4.30
N SER A 77 -9.31 16.89 -3.78
CA SER A 77 -8.14 16.67 -4.64
C SER A 77 -8.35 15.52 -5.62
N ILE A 78 -9.07 14.47 -5.18
CA ILE A 78 -9.39 13.30 -6.01
C ILE A 78 -10.47 13.68 -7.03
N GLU A 79 -11.55 14.31 -6.56
CA GLU A 79 -12.68 14.76 -7.39
C GLU A 79 -12.24 15.72 -8.49
N ASN A 80 -11.54 16.80 -8.15
CA ASN A 80 -11.06 17.79 -9.11
C ASN A 80 -10.13 17.17 -10.16
N TYR A 81 -9.30 16.21 -9.76
CA TYR A 81 -8.44 15.51 -10.71
C TYR A 81 -9.26 14.60 -11.65
N LEU A 82 -10.19 13.81 -11.12
CA LEU A 82 -10.97 12.87 -11.93
C LEU A 82 -11.98 13.57 -12.86
N LEU A 83 -12.57 14.69 -12.44
CA LEU A 83 -13.61 15.39 -13.19
C LEU A 83 -13.07 16.52 -14.06
N GLU A 84 -12.03 17.23 -13.60
CA GLU A 84 -11.51 18.45 -14.27
C GLU A 84 -10.05 18.30 -14.75
N LEU A 85 -9.39 17.17 -14.47
CA LEU A 85 -7.94 16.99 -14.69
C LEU A 85 -7.09 18.04 -13.96
N LYS A 86 -7.62 18.62 -12.88
CA LYS A 86 -6.97 19.66 -12.10
C LYS A 86 -6.11 19.03 -11.00
N GLU A 87 -4.80 19.16 -11.14
CA GLU A 87 -3.85 18.68 -10.13
C GLU A 87 -3.81 19.59 -8.87
N PRO A 88 -3.56 19.03 -7.68
CA PRO A 88 -3.32 19.84 -6.48
C PRO A 88 -2.02 20.64 -6.57
N GLU A 89 -2.06 21.92 -6.24
CA GLU A 89 -0.85 22.76 -6.11
C GLU A 89 0.02 22.34 -4.92
N ASN A 90 -0.61 21.81 -3.87
CA ASN A 90 0.07 21.32 -2.69
C ASN A 90 0.82 20.01 -3.03
N LYS A 91 2.15 20.02 -2.87
CA LYS A 91 3.02 18.86 -3.19
C LYS A 91 2.66 17.58 -2.43
N GLN A 92 2.24 17.69 -1.18
CA GLN A 92 1.82 16.55 -0.37
C GLN A 92 0.50 15.96 -0.92
N GLN A 93 -0.48 16.80 -1.24
CA GLN A 93 -1.72 16.34 -1.85
C GLN A 93 -1.48 15.69 -3.20
N LYS A 94 -0.61 16.28 -4.03
CA LYS A 94 -0.22 15.69 -5.32
C LYS A 94 0.43 14.31 -5.13
N ALA A 95 1.35 14.16 -4.18
CA ALA A 95 1.97 12.87 -3.89
C ALA A 95 0.95 11.83 -3.42
N LEU A 96 0.08 12.18 -2.48
CA LEU A 96 -0.97 11.29 -1.97
C LEU A 96 -1.99 10.91 -3.06
N LEU A 97 -2.35 11.84 -3.94
CA LEU A 97 -3.22 11.57 -5.09
C LEU A 97 -2.57 10.56 -6.04
N MET A 98 -1.30 10.74 -6.40
CA MET A 98 -0.58 9.80 -7.25
C MET A 98 -0.47 8.41 -6.62
N ASP A 99 -0.14 8.34 -5.31
CA ASP A 99 -0.11 7.07 -4.57
C ASP A 99 -1.50 6.41 -4.54
N PHE A 100 -2.58 7.19 -4.40
CA PHE A 100 -3.97 6.70 -4.41
C PHE A 100 -4.38 6.13 -5.77
N LEU A 101 -4.04 6.82 -6.86
CA LEU A 101 -4.30 6.36 -8.23
C LEU A 101 -3.48 5.10 -8.57
N ALA A 102 -2.22 5.02 -8.12
CA ALA A 102 -1.39 3.83 -8.31
C ALA A 102 -1.96 2.59 -7.61
N VAL A 103 -2.60 2.76 -6.44
CA VAL A 103 -3.35 1.68 -5.77
C VAL A 103 -4.52 1.22 -6.62
N TYR A 104 -5.30 2.15 -7.22
CA TYR A 104 -6.37 1.79 -8.15
C TYR A 104 -5.86 1.02 -9.37
N GLU A 105 -4.81 1.51 -10.02
CA GLU A 105 -4.23 0.85 -11.20
C GLU A 105 -3.77 -0.58 -10.87
N LYS A 106 -3.12 -0.77 -9.71
CA LYS A 106 -2.73 -2.10 -9.25
C LYS A 106 -3.96 -2.98 -8.96
N ASN A 107 -4.99 -2.45 -8.32
CA ASN A 107 -6.23 -3.18 -8.02
C ASN A 107 -6.96 -3.60 -9.29
N ILE A 108 -7.05 -2.71 -10.28
CA ILE A 108 -7.62 -2.99 -11.61
C ILE A 108 -6.82 -4.10 -12.29
N THR A 109 -5.49 -3.99 -12.32
CA THR A 109 -4.60 -5.00 -12.92
C THR A 109 -4.78 -6.38 -12.29
N LYS A 110 -5.07 -6.43 -10.98
CA LYS A 110 -5.29 -7.68 -10.24
C LYS A 110 -6.75 -8.14 -10.26
N GLY A 111 -7.68 -7.31 -10.74
CA GLY A 111 -9.12 -7.59 -10.83
C GLY A 111 -9.86 -7.66 -9.49
N VAL A 112 -9.24 -7.23 -8.39
CA VAL A 112 -9.79 -7.28 -7.03
C VAL A 112 -9.28 -6.11 -6.18
N TYR A 113 -9.82 -5.91 -4.97
CA TYR A 113 -9.23 -5.02 -3.95
C TYR A 113 -7.93 -5.60 -3.41
N TYR A 114 -6.91 -5.67 -4.26
CA TYR A 114 -5.63 -6.31 -4.00
C TYR A 114 -4.79 -5.55 -2.98
N LEU A 115 -4.75 -4.23 -3.06
CA LEU A 115 -4.17 -3.34 -2.07
C LEU A 115 -5.30 -2.50 -1.47
N LYS A 116 -5.46 -2.60 -0.15
CA LYS A 116 -6.34 -1.74 0.65
C LYS A 116 -5.54 -1.09 1.77
N PRO A 117 -4.77 -0.03 1.47
CA PRO A 117 -4.07 0.77 2.47
C PRO A 117 -5.00 1.47 3.45
N LYS A 118 -4.42 2.02 4.52
CA LYS A 118 -5.19 2.78 5.53
C LYS A 118 -5.91 3.97 4.86
N PHE A 119 -7.19 4.12 5.18
CA PHE A 119 -8.08 5.17 4.66
C PHE A 119 -8.43 5.08 3.16
N PHE A 120 -7.98 4.05 2.43
CA PHE A 120 -8.25 3.93 1.00
C PHE A 120 -9.76 3.79 0.71
N ALA A 121 -10.42 2.81 1.36
CA ALA A 121 -11.84 2.53 1.15
C ALA A 121 -12.73 3.67 1.67
N GLU A 122 -12.29 4.37 2.72
CA GLU A 122 -12.97 5.53 3.26
C GLU A 122 -12.96 6.71 2.27
N LYS A 123 -11.83 6.96 1.59
CA LYS A 123 -11.75 8.00 0.55
C LYS A 123 -12.59 7.65 -0.67
N GLU A 124 -12.58 6.39 -1.09
CA GLU A 124 -13.45 5.89 -2.16
C GLU A 124 -14.93 6.10 -1.81
N LYS A 125 -15.36 5.70 -0.60
CA LYS A 125 -16.73 5.90 -0.14
C LYS A 125 -17.11 7.39 -0.12
N GLN A 126 -16.26 8.26 0.43
CA GLN A 126 -16.50 9.70 0.48
C GLN A 126 -16.61 10.31 -0.93
N LEU A 127 -15.78 9.86 -1.87
CA LEU A 127 -15.84 10.31 -3.26
C LEU A 127 -17.18 9.92 -3.91
N ILE A 128 -17.60 8.67 -3.76
CA ILE A 128 -18.88 8.17 -4.30
C ILE A 128 -20.06 8.96 -3.69
N GLU A 129 -20.06 9.14 -2.37
CA GLU A 129 -21.10 9.91 -1.66
C GLU A 129 -21.15 11.38 -2.06
N ARG A 130 -20.06 11.92 -2.60
CA ARG A 130 -19.98 13.31 -3.05
C ARG A 130 -20.45 13.47 -4.50
N ILE A 131 -20.09 12.52 -5.38
CA ILE A 131 -20.48 12.53 -6.80
C ILE A 131 -21.94 12.13 -7.01
N LEU A 132 -22.48 11.22 -6.19
CA LEU A 132 -23.85 10.73 -6.32
C LEU A 132 -24.92 11.57 -5.59
N LYS A 133 -24.52 12.69 -4.96
CA LYS A 133 -25.44 13.66 -4.38
C LYS A 133 -25.86 14.69 -5.41
#